data_AF-A0A536S4J4-F1
#
_entry.id   AF-A0A536S4J4-F1
#
_cell.length_a   1.000
_cell.length_b   1.000
_cell.length_c   1.000
_cell.angle_alpha   90.00
_cell.angle_beta   90.00
_cell.angle_gamma   90.00
#
_symmetry.space_group_name_H-M   'P 1'
#
loop_
_entity.id
_entity.type
_entity.pdbx_description
1 polymer ?
#
loop_
_entity_poly.entity_id
_entity_poly.type
_entity_poly.pdbx_seq_one_letter_code
_entity_poly.pdbx_strand_id
1 'polypeptide(L)'
;MSDDRVYVERNTRERERLRALIERVTDDELRLPVNEYWTVAGVLGHIAFWDARALWLAGKLERGVPFTPADVEPDDVSWVNDSTRPLIHAIAPREAARLALRIAEDTDEHVAKLEPSRMWPMDENSLLNSSRAEHRAEHLDQIEAALGSRGSGIRPKT
;
A
#
# COMPACT_ATOMS: atom_id res chain seq x y z
N MET A 1 9.58 -18.15 16.37
CA MET A 1 8.26 -17.81 15.80
C MET A 1 7.95 -18.85 14.75
N SER A 2 6.70 -19.31 14.63
CA SER A 2 6.34 -20.26 13.55
C SER A 2 6.61 -19.59 12.20
N ASP A 3 7.19 -20.31 11.25
CA ASP A 3 7.49 -19.83 9.90
C ASP A 3 6.23 -19.26 9.21
N ASP A 4 5.06 -19.74 9.63
CA ASP A 4 3.73 -19.36 9.14
C ASP A 4 3.34 -17.88 9.36
N ARG A 5 4.09 -17.13 10.17
CA ARG A 5 3.82 -15.70 10.46
C ARG A 5 4.94 -14.76 9.99
N VAL A 6 5.84 -15.23 9.13
CA VAL A 6 6.91 -14.40 8.53
C VAL A 6 6.38 -13.14 7.82
N TYR A 7 5.14 -13.20 7.30
CA TYR A 7 4.49 -12.06 6.66
C TYR A 7 4.31 -10.86 7.62
N VAL A 8 4.13 -11.09 8.93
CA VAL A 8 3.96 -10.00 9.91
C VAL A 8 5.21 -9.15 10.00
N GLU A 9 6.39 -9.77 10.05
CA GLU A 9 7.67 -9.07 10.09
C GLU A 9 7.93 -8.31 8.79
N ARG A 10 7.61 -8.93 7.64
CA ARG A 10 7.77 -8.30 6.32
C ARG A 10 6.85 -7.10 6.15
N ASN A 11 5.57 -7.23 6.53
CA ASN A 11 4.60 -6.14 6.48
C ASN A 11 5.04 -4.99 7.39
N THR A 12 5.47 -5.31 8.61
CA THR A 12 5.99 -4.33 9.57
C THR A 12 7.18 -3.57 9.00
N ARG A 13 8.15 -4.27 8.39
CA ARG A 13 9.33 -3.63 7.79
C ARG A 13 8.94 -2.59 6.74
N GLU A 14 8.07 -2.94 5.81
CA GLU A 14 7.65 -2.00 4.74
C GLU A 14 6.72 -0.90 5.27
N ARG A 15 5.92 -1.17 6.32
CA ARG A 15 5.13 -0.12 6.99
C ARG A 15 6.02 0.89 7.71
N GLU A 16 7.08 0.46 8.39
CA GLU A 16 8.02 1.39 9.03
C GLU A 16 8.85 2.16 7.98
N ARG A 17 9.18 1.54 6.84
CA ARG A 17 9.76 2.25 5.68
C ARG A 17 8.82 3.32 5.13
N LEU A 18 7.53 2.98 4.98
CA LEU A 18 6.48 3.92 4.60
C LEU A 18 6.36 5.09 5.61
N ARG A 19 6.36 4.81 6.91
CA ARG A 19 6.36 5.83 7.97
C ARG A 19 7.55 6.77 7.82
N ALA A 20 8.76 6.22 7.76
CA ALA A 20 9.99 7.02 7.65
C ALA A 20 10.01 7.89 6.40
N LEU A 21 9.50 7.38 5.27
CA LEU A 21 9.33 8.16 4.04
C LEU A 21 8.37 9.34 4.25
N ILE A 22 7.20 9.11 4.85
CA ILE A 22 6.16 10.13 5.07
C ILE A 22 6.65 11.21 6.03
N GLU A 23 7.43 10.85 7.05
CA GLU A 23 8.00 11.77 8.02
C GLU A 23 9.05 12.70 7.39
N ARG A 24 9.86 12.23 6.43
CA ARG A 24 10.90 13.05 5.79
C ARG A 24 10.44 13.85 4.57
N VAL A 25 9.49 13.32 3.79
CA VAL A 25 9.12 13.91 2.50
C VAL A 25 8.45 15.27 2.71
N THR A 26 8.85 16.26 1.91
CA THR A 26 8.26 17.62 1.94
C THR A 26 6.96 17.69 1.15
N ASP A 27 6.18 18.75 1.36
CA ASP A 27 4.93 18.95 0.62
C ASP A 27 5.15 19.16 -0.90
N ASP A 28 6.28 19.74 -1.31
CA ASP A 28 6.63 19.90 -2.73
C ASP A 28 7.03 18.56 -3.34
N GLU A 29 7.79 17.75 -2.61
CA GLU A 29 8.16 16.40 -3.05
C GLU A 29 6.95 15.48 -3.21
N LEU A 30 5.93 15.62 -2.36
CA LEU A 30 4.67 14.89 -2.50
C LEU A 30 3.94 15.17 -3.82
N ARG A 31 4.20 16.32 -4.47
CA ARG A 31 3.61 16.70 -5.76
C ARG A 31 4.43 16.25 -6.96
N LEU A 32 5.63 15.69 -6.75
CA LEU A 32 6.49 15.26 -7.85
C LEU A 32 5.86 14.10 -8.62
N PRO A 33 5.99 14.08 -9.97
CA PRO A 33 5.55 12.95 -10.77
C PRO A 33 6.45 11.73 -10.51
N VAL A 34 5.82 10.57 -10.32
CA VAL A 34 6.47 9.25 -10.34
C VAL A 34 6.42 8.67 -11.76
N ASN A 35 5.32 8.91 -12.47
CA ASN A 35 5.15 8.61 -13.90
C ASN A 35 4.16 9.61 -14.53
N GLU A 36 3.70 9.35 -15.76
CA GLU A 36 2.77 10.21 -16.48
C GLU A 36 1.42 10.41 -15.75
N TYR A 37 0.99 9.44 -14.94
CA TYR A 37 -0.33 9.42 -14.33
C TYR A 37 -0.33 9.72 -12.83
N TRP A 38 0.78 9.46 -12.14
CA TRP A 38 0.86 9.44 -10.69
C TRP A 38 1.92 10.37 -10.14
N THR A 39 1.56 11.13 -9.11
CA THR A 39 2.49 11.85 -8.24
C THR A 39 2.93 10.96 -7.08
N VAL A 40 3.92 11.38 -6.29
CA VAL A 40 4.31 10.68 -5.05
C VAL A 40 3.10 10.50 -4.13
N ALA A 41 2.34 11.57 -3.87
CA ALA A 41 1.09 11.47 -3.10
C ALA A 41 0.05 10.56 -3.75
N GLY A 42 -0.02 10.55 -5.09
CA GLY A 42 -0.88 9.66 -5.85
C GLY A 42 -0.54 8.18 -5.62
N VAL A 43 0.74 7.82 -5.68
CA VAL A 43 1.20 6.45 -5.40
C VAL A 43 0.96 6.06 -3.93
N LEU A 44 1.16 6.99 -2.99
CA LEU A 44 0.80 6.74 -1.57
C LEU A 44 -0.71 6.48 -1.41
N GLY A 45 -1.57 7.26 -2.09
CA GLY A 45 -3.01 6.99 -2.11
C GLY A 45 -3.38 5.67 -2.79
N HIS A 46 -2.62 5.24 -3.80
CA HIS A 46 -2.78 3.93 -4.43
C HIS A 46 -2.45 2.79 -3.46
N ILE A 47 -1.35 2.91 -2.69
CA ILE A 47 -1.04 1.98 -1.59
C ILE A 47 -2.21 1.93 -0.61
N ALA A 48 -2.72 3.09 -0.19
CA ALA A 48 -3.83 3.20 0.74
C ALA A 48 -5.09 2.48 0.24
N PHE A 49 -5.41 2.58 -1.06
CA PHE A 49 -6.57 1.91 -1.65
C PHE A 49 -6.46 0.38 -1.56
N TRP A 50 -5.32 -0.18 -1.94
CA TRP A 50 -5.13 -1.64 -1.93
C TRP A 50 -5.03 -2.20 -0.51
N ASP A 51 -4.44 -1.46 0.43
CA ASP A 51 -4.49 -1.84 1.85
C ASP A 51 -5.92 -1.73 2.40
N ALA A 52 -6.71 -0.73 2.00
CA ALA A 52 -8.12 -0.65 2.40
C ALA A 52 -8.95 -1.84 1.90
N ARG A 53 -8.67 -2.33 0.68
CA ARG A 53 -9.27 -3.57 0.17
C ARG A 53 -8.89 -4.76 1.05
N ALA A 54 -7.61 -4.90 1.40
CA ALA A 54 -7.15 -5.97 2.28
C ALA A 54 -7.80 -5.89 3.67
N LEU A 55 -7.92 -4.69 4.25
CA LEU A 55 -8.62 -4.45 5.51
C LEU A 55 -10.09 -4.86 5.44
N TRP A 56 -10.78 -4.54 4.33
CA TRP A 56 -12.17 -4.96 4.13
C TRP A 56 -12.31 -6.49 4.09
N LEU A 57 -11.41 -7.18 3.38
CA LEU A 57 -11.38 -8.65 3.33
C LEU A 57 -11.05 -9.26 4.70
N ALA A 58 -10.10 -8.68 5.44
CA ALA A 58 -9.77 -9.09 6.80
C ALA A 58 -11.02 -9.00 7.70
N GLY A 59 -11.77 -7.90 7.61
CA GLY A 59 -13.02 -7.74 8.34
C GLY A 59 -14.09 -8.79 7.99
N LYS A 60 -14.14 -9.29 6.74
CA LYS A 60 -15.03 -10.41 6.39
C LYS A 60 -14.60 -11.69 7.10
N LEU A 61 -13.31 -12.00 7.10
CA LEU A 61 -12.76 -13.17 7.79
C LEU A 61 -13.00 -13.08 9.30
N GLU A 62 -12.78 -11.93 9.93
CA GLU A 62 -13.04 -11.73 11.37
C GLU A 62 -14.50 -12.01 11.75
N ARG A 63 -15.45 -11.59 10.90
CA ARG A 63 -16.89 -11.81 11.11
C ARG A 63 -17.38 -13.20 10.67
N GLY A 64 -16.51 -14.04 10.12
CA GLY A 64 -16.89 -15.34 9.56
C GLY A 64 -17.82 -15.24 8.34
N VAL A 65 -17.78 -14.12 7.62
CA VAL A 65 -18.58 -13.93 6.39
C VAL A 65 -17.83 -14.55 5.21
N PRO A 66 -18.42 -15.49 4.46
CA PRO A 66 -17.74 -16.12 3.34
C PRO A 66 -17.43 -15.13 2.21
N PHE A 67 -16.36 -15.42 1.47
CA PHE A 67 -16.10 -14.76 0.21
C PHE A 67 -17.18 -15.13 -0.82
N THR A 68 -17.48 -14.21 -1.73
CA THR A 68 -18.45 -14.36 -2.81
C THR A 68 -17.78 -14.09 -4.15
N PRO A 69 -18.37 -14.53 -5.28
CA PRO A 69 -17.84 -14.19 -6.61
C PRO A 69 -17.68 -12.69 -6.85
N ALA A 70 -18.45 -11.84 -6.17
CA ALA A 70 -18.36 -10.38 -6.29
C ALA A 70 -17.13 -9.77 -5.55
N ASP A 71 -16.47 -10.55 -4.68
CA ASP A 71 -15.29 -10.10 -3.94
C ASP A 71 -13.98 -10.38 -4.70
N VAL A 72 -14.07 -11.24 -5.73
CA VAL A 72 -12.94 -11.66 -6.55
C VAL A 72 -12.41 -10.45 -7.30
N GLU A 73 -11.10 -10.25 -7.18
CA GLU A 73 -10.40 -9.23 -7.94
C GLU A 73 -10.42 -9.59 -9.44
N PRO A 74 -10.73 -8.66 -10.34
CA PRO A 74 -10.66 -8.93 -11.77
C PRO A 74 -9.21 -9.14 -12.21
N ASP A 75 -8.98 -9.98 -13.23
CA ASP A 75 -7.64 -10.21 -13.79
C ASP A 75 -6.97 -8.91 -14.28
N ASP A 76 -7.78 -8.00 -14.83
CA ASP A 76 -7.36 -6.65 -15.22
C ASP A 76 -7.93 -5.61 -14.25
N VAL A 77 -7.06 -5.09 -13.39
CA VAL A 77 -7.37 -4.05 -12.40
C VAL A 77 -7.17 -2.62 -12.95
N SER A 78 -6.83 -2.46 -14.23
CA SER A 78 -6.58 -1.13 -14.85
C SER A 78 -7.75 -0.19 -14.65
N TRP A 79 -8.98 -0.64 -14.90
CA TRP A 79 -10.18 0.19 -14.73
C TRP A 79 -10.41 0.60 -13.26
N VAL A 80 -10.05 -0.25 -12.29
CA VAL A 80 -10.12 0.07 -10.86
C VAL A 80 -9.11 1.17 -10.54
N ASN A 81 -7.88 1.03 -11.02
CA ASN A 81 -6.83 2.03 -10.82
C ASN A 81 -7.16 3.36 -11.51
N ASP A 82 -7.65 3.33 -12.74
CA ASP A 82 -8.00 4.52 -13.52
C ASP A 82 -9.20 5.28 -12.93
N SER A 83 -10.20 4.55 -12.44
CA SER A 83 -11.39 5.15 -11.82
C SER A 83 -11.11 5.70 -10.41
N THR A 84 -10.18 5.10 -9.66
CA THR A 84 -9.79 5.59 -8.33
C THR A 84 -8.79 6.74 -8.39
N ARG A 85 -7.93 6.81 -9.42
CA ARG A 85 -6.93 7.87 -9.61
C ARG A 85 -7.46 9.30 -9.45
N PRO A 86 -8.54 9.74 -10.13
CA PRO A 86 -9.03 11.11 -9.97
C PRO A 86 -9.50 11.41 -8.53
N LEU A 87 -10.04 10.41 -7.83
CA LEU A 87 -10.45 10.57 -6.42
C LEU A 87 -9.24 10.72 -5.51
N ILE A 88 -8.19 9.92 -5.73
CA ILE A 88 -6.93 10.02 -5.00
C ILE A 88 -6.27 11.39 -5.23
N HIS A 89 -6.22 11.86 -6.49
CA HIS A 89 -5.61 13.15 -6.83
C HIS A 89 -6.36 14.36 -6.29
N ALA A 90 -7.63 14.21 -5.91
CA ALA A 90 -8.39 15.26 -5.25
C ALA A 90 -8.03 15.43 -3.76
N ILE A 91 -7.38 14.44 -3.14
CA ILE A 91 -6.95 14.49 -1.74
C ILE A 91 -5.73 15.41 -1.64
N ALA A 92 -5.70 16.28 -0.62
CA ALA A 92 -4.52 17.10 -0.35
C ALA A 92 -3.27 16.20 -0.19
N PRO A 93 -2.13 16.47 -0.84
CA PRO A 93 -1.01 15.53 -0.92
C PRO A 93 -0.53 14.99 0.43
N ARG A 94 -0.43 15.87 1.44
CA ARG A 94 -0.05 15.49 2.80
C ARG A 94 -1.08 14.58 3.47
N GLU A 95 -2.36 14.80 3.20
CA GLU A 95 -3.45 13.96 3.73
C GLU A 95 -3.48 12.59 3.06
N ALA A 96 -3.18 12.49 1.76
CA ALA A 96 -3.02 11.21 1.07
C ALA A 96 -1.88 10.39 1.68
N ALA A 97 -0.74 11.02 1.95
CA ALA A 97 0.39 10.39 2.63
C ALA A 97 0.01 9.88 4.04
N ARG A 98 -0.61 10.73 4.86
CA ARG A 98 -1.08 10.34 6.21
C ARG A 98 -2.12 9.23 6.16
N LEU A 99 -3.03 9.26 5.19
CA LEU A 99 -4.04 8.23 4.98
C LEU A 99 -3.40 6.87 4.66
N ALA A 100 -2.39 6.86 3.79
CA ALA A 100 -1.66 5.64 3.44
C ALA A 100 -1.05 4.95 4.67
N LEU A 101 -0.40 5.72 5.54
CA LEU A 101 0.17 5.16 6.77
C LEU A 101 -0.90 4.63 7.72
N ARG A 102 -1.97 5.39 7.98
CA ARG A 102 -3.05 4.95 8.88
C ARG A 102 -3.69 3.66 8.40
N ILE A 103 -4.03 3.57 7.12
CA ILE A 103 -4.65 2.35 6.57
C ILE A 103 -3.66 1.18 6.60
N ALA A 104 -2.37 1.41 6.36
CA ALA A 104 -1.35 0.37 6.48
C ALA A 104 -1.21 -0.15 7.93
N GLU A 105 -1.27 0.74 8.93
CA GLU A 105 -1.29 0.39 10.35
C GLU A 105 -2.52 -0.47 10.70
N ASP A 106 -3.73 -0.02 10.32
CA ASP A 106 -4.98 -0.75 10.56
C ASP A 106 -4.95 -2.13 9.85
N THR A 107 -4.52 -2.16 8.60
CA THR A 107 -4.44 -3.41 7.82
C THR A 107 -3.49 -4.41 8.48
N ASP A 108 -2.31 -3.97 8.91
CA ASP A 108 -1.34 -4.85 9.56
C ASP A 108 -1.85 -5.37 10.90
N GLU A 109 -2.53 -4.54 11.69
CA GLU A 109 -3.12 -4.95 12.96
C GLU A 109 -4.16 -6.05 12.77
N HIS A 110 -5.08 -5.88 11.81
CA HIS A 110 -6.14 -6.86 11.54
C HIS A 110 -5.59 -8.15 10.92
N VAL A 111 -4.69 -8.04 9.94
CA VAL A 111 -4.06 -9.20 9.30
C VAL A 111 -3.21 -10.01 10.29
N ALA A 112 -2.53 -9.36 11.24
CA ALA A 112 -1.75 -10.06 12.26
C ALA A 112 -2.61 -10.85 13.27
N LYS A 113 -3.87 -10.47 13.49
CA LYS A 113 -4.80 -11.16 14.40
C LYS A 113 -5.42 -12.42 13.79
N LEU A 114 -5.50 -12.49 12.46
CA LEU A 114 -6.08 -13.63 11.76
C LEU A 114 -5.19 -14.88 11.89
N GLU A 115 -5.84 -16.05 11.86
CA GLU A 115 -5.13 -17.32 11.75
C GLU A 115 -4.54 -17.46 10.34
N PRO A 116 -3.23 -17.78 10.19
CA PRO A 116 -2.59 -17.87 8.89
C PRO A 116 -3.30 -18.83 7.93
N SER A 117 -3.84 -19.94 8.44
CA SER A 117 -4.59 -20.96 7.68
C SER A 117 -5.93 -20.49 7.10
N ARG A 118 -6.29 -19.22 7.30
CA ARG A 118 -7.49 -18.57 6.72
C ARG A 118 -7.15 -17.54 5.65
N MET A 119 -5.87 -17.41 5.31
CA MET A 119 -5.36 -16.39 4.40
C MET A 119 -4.45 -17.02 3.34
N TRP A 120 -4.38 -16.40 2.17
CA TRP A 120 -3.42 -16.77 1.15
C TRP A 120 -1.99 -16.44 1.67
N PRO A 121 -0.99 -17.31 1.43
CA PRO A 121 -1.03 -18.51 0.60
C PRO A 121 -1.40 -19.82 1.32
N MET A 122 -1.68 -19.81 2.63
CA MET A 122 -1.97 -21.04 3.37
C MET A 122 -3.38 -21.59 3.12
N ASP A 123 -4.33 -20.71 2.76
CA ASP A 123 -5.65 -21.06 2.23
C ASP A 123 -5.73 -20.59 0.77
N GLU A 124 -5.78 -21.55 -0.15
CA GLU A 124 -5.89 -21.28 -1.60
C GLU A 124 -7.22 -20.64 -2.01
N ASN A 125 -8.24 -20.75 -1.16
CA ASN A 125 -9.57 -20.17 -1.39
C ASN A 125 -9.71 -18.76 -0.77
N SER A 126 -8.71 -18.29 -0.03
CA SER A 126 -8.76 -16.96 0.57
C SER A 126 -8.40 -15.88 -0.45
N LEU A 127 -9.27 -14.87 -0.55
CA LEU A 127 -9.03 -13.67 -1.35
C LEU A 127 -8.12 -12.65 -0.65
N LEU A 128 -7.85 -12.83 0.65
CA LEU A 128 -6.91 -12.02 1.41
C LEU A 128 -5.51 -12.63 1.35
N ASN A 129 -4.59 -11.92 0.69
CA ASN A 129 -3.15 -12.19 0.81
C ASN A 129 -2.64 -11.63 2.14
N SER A 130 -2.04 -12.50 2.95
CA SER A 130 -1.42 -12.15 4.24
C SER A 130 -0.24 -11.19 4.11
N SER A 131 0.46 -11.21 2.97
CA SER A 131 1.57 -10.30 2.67
C SER A 131 1.06 -9.01 2.02
N ARG A 132 1.38 -7.88 2.64
CA ARG A 132 1.26 -6.52 2.10
C ARG A 132 2.60 -5.96 1.66
N ALA A 133 3.69 -6.58 2.11
CA ALA A 133 5.05 -6.09 1.94
C ALA A 133 5.45 -5.91 0.48
N GLU A 134 5.15 -6.86 -0.40
CA GLU A 134 5.59 -6.81 -1.81
C GLU A 134 4.99 -5.61 -2.55
N HIS A 135 3.67 -5.41 -2.41
CA HIS A 135 2.97 -4.27 -3.00
C HIS A 135 3.50 -2.93 -2.48
N ARG A 136 3.69 -2.82 -1.16
CA ARG A 136 4.27 -1.61 -0.56
C ARG A 136 5.70 -1.37 -1.05
N ALA A 137 6.55 -2.40 -1.05
CA ALA A 137 7.94 -2.31 -1.43
C ALA A 137 8.10 -1.82 -2.87
N GLU A 138 7.36 -2.40 -3.82
CA GLU A 138 7.38 -2.00 -5.23
C GLU A 138 7.10 -0.50 -5.39
N HIS A 139 6.07 0.01 -4.73
CA HIS A 139 5.68 1.41 -4.85
C HIS A 139 6.58 2.36 -4.06
N LEU A 140 7.12 1.92 -2.91
CA LEU A 140 8.13 2.67 -2.18
C LEU A 140 9.41 2.82 -3.01
N ASP A 141 9.83 1.77 -3.73
CA ASP A 141 10.97 1.82 -4.65
C ASP A 141 10.73 2.85 -5.78
N GLN A 142 9.53 2.85 -6.37
CA GLN A 142 9.14 3.83 -7.41
C GLN A 142 9.18 5.28 -6.88
N ILE A 143 8.65 5.51 -5.68
CA ILE A 143 8.67 6.84 -5.04
C ILE A 143 10.11 7.26 -4.74
N GLU A 144 10.91 6.40 -4.14
CA GLU A 144 12.28 6.72 -3.77
C GLU A 144 13.15 7.00 -5.01
N ALA A 145 12.94 6.28 -6.11
CA ALA A 145 13.58 6.57 -7.38
C ALA A 145 13.20 7.97 -7.91
N ALA A 146 11.92 8.33 -7.87
CA ALA A 146 11.45 9.66 -8.27
C ALA A 146 12.08 10.77 -7.43
N LEU A 147 12.17 10.59 -6.11
CA LEU A 147 12.81 11.54 -5.19
C LEU A 147 14.33 11.64 -5.40
N GLY A 148 15.01 10.51 -5.60
CA GLY A 148 16.47 10.44 -5.80
C GLY A 148 16.94 11.06 -7.13
N SER A 149 16.11 11.00 -8.17
CA SER A 149 16.42 11.55 -9.50
C SER A 149 16.68 13.07 -9.48
N ARG A 150 16.10 13.82 -8.54
CA ARG A 150 16.30 15.27 -8.40
C ARG A 150 17.36 15.68 -7.38
N GLY A 151 17.64 14.85 -6.36
CA GLY A 151 18.73 15.11 -5.41
C GLY A 151 20.12 15.16 -6.06
N SER A 152 20.30 14.46 -7.20
CA SER A 152 21.52 14.50 -8.00
C SER A 152 21.62 15.69 -8.96
N GLY A 153 20.55 16.47 -9.13
CA GLY A 153 20.49 17.62 -10.05
C GLY A 153 20.98 18.94 -9.45
N ILE A 154 21.27 18.98 -8.15
CA ILE A 154 21.80 20.17 -7.45
C ILE A 154 23.28 19.92 -7.10
N ARG A 155 24.16 19.90 -8.11
CA ARG A 155 25.57 20.26 -7.90
C ARG A 155 25.85 21.50 -8.74
N PRO A 156 26.14 22.67 -8.13
CA PRO A 156 26.68 23.79 -8.88
C PRO A 156 28.01 23.33 -9.49
N LYS A 157 28.18 23.53 -10.80
CA LYS A 157 29.52 23.48 -11.39
C LYS A 157 30.31 24.64 -10.77
N THR A 158 31.26 24.31 -9.91
CA THR A 158 32.40 25.19 -9.59
C THR A 158 33.35 25.23 -10.77
#